data_AF-A0A7Y3H0F4-F1
#
_entry.id   AF-A0A7Y3H0F4-F1
#
_cell.length_a   1.000
_cell.length_b   1.000
_cell.length_c   1.000
_cell.angle_alpha   90.00
_cell.angle_beta   90.00
_cell.angle_gamma   90.00
#
_symmetry.space_group_name_H-M   'P 1'
#
loop_
_entity.id
_entity.type
_entity.pdbx_description
1 polymer ?
#
loop_
_entity_poly.entity_id
_entity_poly.type
_entity_poly.pdbx_seq_one_letter_code
_entity_poly.pdbx_strand_id
1 'polypeptide(L)' 'MPGIPKEEISIASHGRELQVRVREADRWVTLPDSLWGSTVDRIRIEAGILEVEFTEVNEPGACSG' A
#
# COMPACT_ATOMS: atom_id res chain seq x y z
N MET A 1 10.09 -9.53 6.69
CA MET A 1 11.12 -8.61 6.17
C MET A 1 12.31 -8.42 7.12
N PRO A 2 12.89 -9.46 7.73
CA PRO A 2 14.08 -9.29 8.58
C PRO A 2 15.31 -8.91 7.72
N GLY A 3 16.05 -7.88 8.14
CA GLY A 3 17.31 -7.47 7.51
C GLY A 3 17.20 -6.80 6.14
N ILE A 4 15.98 -6.47 5.68
CA ILE A 4 15.78 -5.77 4.41
C ILE A 4 15.69 -4.26 4.68
N PRO A 5 16.58 -3.45 4.09
CA PRO A 5 16.53 -2.00 4.23
C PRO A 5 15.33 -1.43 3.45
N LYS A 6 14.84 -0.28 3.91
CA LYS A 6 13.63 0.33 3.35
C LYS A 6 13.81 0.72 1.87
N GLU A 7 15.03 1.11 1.49
CA GLU A 7 15.37 1.52 0.13
C GLU A 7 15.22 0.39 -0.90
N GLU A 8 15.25 -0.87 -0.47
CA GLU A 8 15.06 -2.04 -1.32
C GLU A 8 13.59 -2.46 -1.47
N ILE A 9 12.67 -1.75 -0.80
CA ILE A 9 11.23 -2.01 -0.85
C ILE A 9 10.56 -0.91 -1.66
N SER A 10 9.82 -1.31 -2.69
CA SER A 10 8.94 -0.43 -3.45
C SER A 10 7.50 -0.87 -3.28
N ILE A 11 6.60 0.09 -3.05
CA ILE A 11 5.17 -0.15 -2.89
C ILE A 11 4.42 0.73 -3.87
N ALA A 12 3.48 0.14 -4.59
CA ALA A 12 2.60 0.84 -5.52
C ALA A 12 1.18 0.30 -5.43
N SER A 13 0.19 1.20 -5.48
CA SER A 13 -1.22 0.84 -5.57
C SER A 13 -1.66 0.79 -7.03
N HIS A 14 -2.35 -0.29 -7.41
CA HIS A 14 -2.91 -0.53 -8.74
C HIS A 14 -4.40 -0.88 -8.61
N GLY A 15 -5.26 0.15 -8.58
CA GLY A 15 -6.70 -0.04 -8.39
C GLY A 15 -7.03 -0.71 -7.06
N ARG A 16 -7.34 -2.01 -7.10
CA ARG A 16 -7.67 -2.83 -5.91
C ARG A 16 -6.52 -3.72 -5.44
N GLU A 17 -5.33 -3.54 -5.97
CA GLU A 17 -4.17 -4.31 -5.59
C GLU A 17 -3.04 -3.43 -5.08
N LEU A 18 -2.33 -3.92 -4.08
CA LEU A 18 -1.06 -3.37 -3.62
C LEU A 18 0.06 -4.27 -4.13
N GLN A 19 0.95 -3.68 -4.94
CA GLN A 19 2.19 -4.32 -5.33
C GLN A 19 3.26 -3.99 -4.29
N VAL A 20 3.84 -5.03 -3.69
CA VAL A 20 5.00 -4.94 -2.81
C VAL A 20 6.17 -5.62 -3.52
N ARG A 21 7.14 -4.82 -3.94
CA ARG A 21 8.38 -5.28 -4.57
C ARG A 21 9.52 -5.20 -3.56
N VAL A 22 10.30 -6.26 -3.49
CA VAL A 22 11.47 -6.39 -2.62
C VAL A 22 12.59 -7.00 -3.45
N ARG A 23 13.57 -6.18 -3.83
CA ARG A 23 14.61 -6.58 -4.80
C ARG A 23 13.96 -7.13 -6.09
N GLU A 24 14.11 -8.44 -6.32
CA GLU A 24 13.58 -9.16 -7.49
C GLU A 24 12.28 -9.94 -7.21
N ALA A 25 11.78 -9.90 -5.97
CA ALA A 25 10.55 -10.57 -5.59
C ALA A 25 9.38 -9.58 -5.61
N ASP A 26 8.29 -10.00 -6.26
CA ASP A 26 7.04 -9.26 -6.29
C ASP A 26 5.95 -10.02 -5.54
N ARG A 27 5.18 -9.29 -4.75
CA ARG A 27 3.96 -9.80 -4.13
C ARG A 27 2.81 -8.84 -4.34
N TRP A 28 1.68 -9.40 -4.76
CA TRP A 28 0.43 -8.69 -4.94
C TRP A 28 -0.50 -9.01 -3.78
N VAL A 29 -1.15 -7.97 -3.23
CA VAL A 29 -2.12 -8.08 -2.15
C VAL A 29 -3.40 -7.39 -2.59
N THR A 30 -4.50 -8.14 -2.64
CA THR A 30 -5.82 -7.55 -2.90
C THR A 30 -6.24 -6.71 -1.70
N LEU A 31 -6.59 -5.46 -1.96
CA LEU A 31 -7.08 -4.52 -0.97
C LEU A 31 -8.58 -4.78 -0.69
N PRO A 32 -9.02 -4.70 0.57
CA PRO A 32 -10.44 -4.68 0.91
C PRO A 32 -11.11 -3.40 0.40
N ASP A 33 -12.44 -3.44 0.27
CA ASP A 33 -13.25 -2.35 -0.30
C ASP A 33 -13.06 -1.02 0.44
N SER A 34 -12.84 -1.07 1.75
CA SER A 34 -12.57 0.11 2.59
C SER A 34 -11.25 0.82 2.26
N LEU A 35 -10.33 0.15 1.59
CA LEU A 35 -9.03 0.70 1.18
C LEU A 35 -8.97 0.98 -0.34
N TRP A 36 -10.04 0.70 -1.08
CA TRP A 36 -10.08 0.98 -2.50
C TRP A 36 -9.99 2.49 -2.75
N GLY A 37 -9.11 2.91 -3.67
CA GLY A 37 -8.87 4.32 -3.97
C GLY A 37 -8.04 5.05 -2.92
N SER A 38 -7.68 4.40 -1.82
CA SER A 38 -6.85 5.00 -0.77
C SER A 38 -5.41 5.18 -1.21
N THR A 39 -4.75 6.23 -0.71
CA THR A 39 -3.34 6.49 -1.01
C THR A 39 -2.47 5.94 0.12
N VAL A 40 -1.31 5.37 -0.20
CA VAL A 40 -0.33 5.00 0.81
C VAL A 40 0.23 6.28 1.43
N ASP A 41 0.05 6.43 2.74
CA ASP A 41 0.51 7.59 3.51
C ASP A 41 1.90 7.35 4.10
N ARG A 42 2.07 6.16 4.70
CA ARG A 42 3.29 5.83 5.43
C ARG A 42 3.67 4.38 5.27
N ILE A 43 4.97 4.15 5.20
CA ILE A 43 5.59 2.82 5.15
C ILE A 43 6.65 2.74 6.25
N ARG A 44 6.54 1.72 7.11
CA ARG A 44 7.48 1.43 8.20
C ARG A 44 7.90 -0.04 8.18
N ILE A 45 9.09 -0.31 8.69
CA ILE A 45 9.55 -1.67 8.98
C ILE A 45 9.87 -1.74 10.46
N GLU A 46 9.13 -2.55 11.21
CA GLU A 46 9.33 -2.72 12.64
C GLU A 46 9.35 -4.21 12.98
N ALA A 47 10.36 -4.65 13.74
CA ALA A 47 10.57 -6.07 14.07
C ALA A 47 10.53 -7.03 12.85
N GLY A 48 10.91 -6.55 11.67
CA GLY A 48 10.86 -7.32 10.42
C GLY A 48 9.46 -7.42 9.80
N ILE A 49 8.49 -6.65 10.27
CA ILE A 49 7.14 -6.54 9.70
C ILE A 49 7.08 -5.26 8.86
N LEU A 50 6.54 -5.35 7.64
CA LEU A 50 6.26 -4.19 6.80
C LEU A 50 4.85 -3.68 7.12
N GLU A 51 4.78 -2.47 7.66
CA GLU A 51 3.53 -1.79 7.94
C GLU A 51 3.27 -0.72 6.88
N VAL A 52 2.03 -0.71 6.36
CA VAL A 52 1.57 0.23 5.34
C VAL A 52 0.31 0.91 5.89
N GLU A 53 0.41 2.21 6.16
CA GLU A 53 -0.71 3.05 6.56
C GLU A 53 -1.29 3.70 5.29
N PHE A 54 -2.61 3.66 5.17
CA PHE A 54 -3.36 4.30 4.09
C PHE A 54 -4.11 5.51 4.63
N THR A 55 -4.14 6.59 3.85
CA THR A 55 -5.04 7.71 4.10
C THR A 55 -6.29 7.50 3.25
N GLU A 56 -7.46 7.49 3.91
CA GLU A 56 -8.75 7.46 3.23
C GLU A 56 -8.83 8.62 2.25
N VAL A 57 -9.04 8.31 0.97
CA VAL A 57 -9.44 9.32 0.01
C VAL A 57 -10.96 9.44 0.18
N ASN A 58 -11.37 10.34 1.06
CA ASN A 58 -12.74 10.83 1.08
C ASN A 58 -12.99 11.46 -0.29
N GLU A 59 -13.75 10.83 -1.18
CA GLU A 59 -14.23 11.50 -2.38
C GLU A 59 -15.25 12.57 -1.95
N PRO A 60 -14.99 13.89 -2.08
CA PRO A 60 -16.04 14.88 -2.01
C PRO A 60 -16.60 14.99 -3.43
N GLY A 61 -17.61 14.19 -3.75
CA GLY A 61 -18.17 14.24 -5.09
C GLY A 61 -19.18 13.15 -5.39
N ALA A 62 -20.25 13.09 -4.62
CA ALA A 62 -21.50 12.57 -5.16
C ALA A 62 -21.76 13.28 -6.50
N CYS A 63 -21.76 12.54 -7.61
CA CYS A 63 -22.45 12.98 -8.81
C CYS A 63 -23.94 13.12 -8.43
N SER A 64 -24.33 14.30 -7.97
CA SER A 64 -25.74 14.68 -7.87
C SER A 64 -26.29 14.69 -9.29
N GLY A 65 -27.26 13.81 -9.54
CA GLY A 65 -28.04 13.76 -10.77
C GLY A 65 -29.05 14.90 -10.89
#